data_AF-A0A7D5K1S1-F1
#
_entry.id   AF-A0A7D5K1S1-F1
#
_cell.length_a   1.000
_cell.length_b   1.000
_cell.length_c   1.000
_cell.angle_alpha   90.00
_cell.angle_beta   90.00
_cell.angle_gamma   90.00
#
_symmetry.space_group_name_H-M   'P 1'
#
loop_
_entity.id
_entity.type
_entity.pdbx_description
1 polymer ?
#
loop_
_entity_poly.entity_id
_entity_poly.type
_entity_poly.pdbx_seq_one_letter_code
_entity_poly.pdbx_strand_id
1 'polypeptide(L)'
;MSVGGAPETADILEGTVLEEQFEECDEIMRDIMADRLDPQDEENLYTRIDFQYGRTKEKTVEVLSDRFEADGLNTAMKTLIAGIIEAQGFHFKLERNGKRDDSLENVTRWFKLYAAVVLEESPEIPFEFALTRFKKYRDVVIVHPDGIPSATNRPEASLLGFLTLAWTAMEEILQLWEKILAKSQIELMGRESALEGDNPKYGFIHNRYETRGFVTTYVEGQEGPDTRFTLDSARYFPDEGDVVELEDESARGRDYREATYLQQYQP
;
A
#
# COMPACT_ATOMS: atom_id res chain seq x y z
N MET A 1 -3.20 -31.61 37.95
CA MET A 1 -2.59 -30.33 37.54
C MET A 1 -2.85 -30.20 36.05
N SER A 2 -3.82 -29.37 35.70
CA SER A 2 -4.31 -29.19 34.33
C SER A 2 -3.34 -28.28 33.58
N VAL A 3 -2.90 -28.74 32.41
CA VAL A 3 -2.13 -28.00 31.43
C VAL A 3 -3.06 -26.93 30.86
N GLY A 4 -2.76 -25.66 31.14
CA GLY A 4 -3.45 -24.54 30.51
C GLY A 4 -3.12 -24.53 29.02
N GLY A 5 -4.09 -24.93 28.20
CA GLY A 5 -4.03 -24.69 26.76
C GLY A 5 -4.05 -23.18 26.54
N ALA A 6 -3.17 -22.69 25.67
CA ALA A 6 -3.37 -21.39 25.05
C ALA A 6 -4.78 -21.37 24.45
N PRO A 7 -5.55 -20.26 24.57
CA PRO A 7 -6.80 -20.14 23.84
C PRO A 7 -6.51 -20.40 22.36
N GLU A 8 -7.34 -21.22 21.71
CA GLU A 8 -7.24 -21.41 20.26
C GLU A 8 -7.36 -20.03 19.61
N THR A 9 -6.49 -19.72 18.66
CA THR A 9 -6.41 -18.42 17.96
C THR A 9 -7.74 -17.96 17.35
N ALA A 10 -8.68 -18.89 17.12
CA ALA A 10 -10.05 -18.62 16.71
C ALA A 10 -10.87 -17.85 17.78
N ASP A 11 -10.67 -18.13 19.07
CA ASP A 11 -11.39 -17.47 20.18
C ASP A 11 -11.06 -15.96 20.31
N ILE A 12 -9.96 -15.52 19.69
CA ILE A 12 -9.45 -14.15 19.78
C ILE A 12 -10.13 -13.22 18.75
N LEU A 13 -10.57 -13.76 17.62
CA LEU A 13 -11.15 -13.01 16.50
C LEU A 13 -12.68 -13.04 16.49
N GLU A 14 -13.28 -14.09 17.05
CA GLU A 14 -14.73 -14.33 16.98
C GLU A 14 -15.55 -13.13 17.49
N GLY A 15 -16.44 -12.63 16.63
CA GLY A 15 -17.34 -11.51 16.92
C GLY A 15 -16.67 -10.13 16.97
N THR A 16 -15.46 -10.01 16.41
CA THR A 16 -14.76 -8.71 16.28
C THR A 16 -14.98 -8.09 14.91
N VAL A 17 -14.91 -6.75 14.83
CA VAL A 17 -14.95 -6.03 13.55
C VAL A 17 -13.79 -6.42 12.63
N LEU A 18 -12.69 -6.93 13.18
CA LEU A 18 -11.57 -7.43 12.37
C LEU A 18 -11.92 -8.73 11.65
N GLU A 19 -12.74 -9.60 12.24
CA GLU A 19 -13.25 -10.81 11.58
C GLU A 19 -14.18 -10.44 10.43
N GLU A 20 -15.15 -9.55 10.66
CA GLU A 20 -16.02 -9.01 9.60
C GLU A 20 -15.17 -8.43 8.45
N GLN A 21 -14.11 -7.68 8.79
CA GLN A 21 -13.21 -7.12 7.79
C GLN A 21 -12.42 -8.18 7.00
N PHE A 22 -12.06 -9.31 7.61
CA PHE A 22 -11.47 -10.43 6.88
C PHE A 22 -12.46 -11.07 5.93
N GLU A 23 -13.72 -11.20 6.33
CA GLU A 23 -14.78 -11.76 5.48
C GLU A 23 -14.98 -10.92 4.22
N GLU A 24 -15.09 -9.59 4.36
CA GLU A 24 -15.21 -8.67 3.21
C GLU A 24 -14.01 -8.79 2.25
N CYS A 25 -12.79 -8.81 2.79
CA CYS A 25 -11.58 -9.00 1.97
C CYS A 25 -11.53 -10.40 1.32
N ASP A 26 -12.02 -11.44 2.00
CA ASP A 26 -12.08 -12.80 1.48
C ASP A 26 -13.07 -12.95 0.33
N GLU A 27 -14.18 -12.20 0.36
CA GLU A 27 -15.12 -12.14 -0.75
C GLU A 27 -14.48 -11.53 -1.99
N ILE A 28 -13.85 -10.35 -1.87
CA ILE A 28 -13.16 -9.69 -2.99
C ILE A 28 -12.05 -10.58 -3.56
N MET A 29 -11.22 -11.17 -2.68
CA MET A 29 -10.14 -12.05 -3.11
C MET A 29 -10.67 -13.28 -3.82
N ARG A 30 -11.76 -13.89 -3.34
CA ARG A 30 -12.39 -15.04 -3.99
C ARG A 30 -12.84 -14.69 -5.40
N ASP A 31 -13.46 -13.53 -5.58
CA ASP A 31 -13.96 -13.08 -6.88
C ASP A 31 -12.81 -12.76 -7.85
N ILE A 32 -11.75 -12.10 -7.39
CA ILE A 32 -10.53 -11.89 -8.19
C ILE A 32 -9.91 -13.22 -8.63
N MET A 33 -9.82 -14.18 -7.71
CA MET A 33 -9.09 -15.42 -7.90
C MET A 33 -9.86 -16.49 -8.69
N ALA A 34 -11.20 -16.45 -8.68
CA ALA A 34 -12.07 -17.46 -9.30
C ALA A 34 -11.70 -17.79 -10.77
N ASP A 35 -11.34 -16.76 -11.55
CA ASP A 35 -11.01 -16.90 -12.96
C ASP A 35 -9.50 -16.93 -13.26
N ARG A 36 -8.65 -16.80 -12.22
CA ARG A 36 -7.21 -16.50 -12.39
C ARG A 36 -6.28 -17.52 -11.75
N LEU A 37 -6.75 -18.27 -10.77
CA LEU A 37 -5.99 -19.38 -10.19
C LEU A 37 -5.88 -20.51 -11.19
N ASP A 38 -4.64 -20.91 -11.48
CA ASP A 38 -4.35 -22.17 -12.16
C ASP A 38 -3.69 -23.13 -11.15
N PRO A 39 -4.44 -24.12 -10.63
CA PRO A 39 -3.90 -25.10 -9.67
C PRO A 39 -2.78 -25.98 -10.23
N GLN A 40 -2.54 -25.96 -11.55
CA GLN A 40 -1.47 -26.72 -12.20
C GLN A 40 -0.20 -25.88 -12.41
N ASP A 41 -0.27 -24.58 -12.20
CA ASP A 41 0.86 -23.66 -12.35
C ASP A 41 1.21 -23.02 -11.00
N GLU A 42 2.13 -23.66 -10.27
CA GLU A 42 2.66 -23.13 -9.01
C GLU A 42 3.49 -21.84 -9.22
N GLU A 43 3.94 -21.56 -10.46
CA GLU A 43 4.63 -20.32 -10.81
C GLU A 43 3.65 -19.20 -11.19
N ASN A 44 2.35 -19.51 -11.30
CA ASN A 44 1.30 -18.52 -11.57
C ASN A 44 1.35 -17.41 -10.51
N LEU A 45 1.44 -16.18 -11.00
CA LEU A 45 1.54 -14.98 -10.19
C LEU A 45 0.34 -14.81 -9.24
N TYR A 46 -0.87 -15.15 -9.67
CA TYR A 46 -2.07 -15.08 -8.84
C TYR A 46 -2.07 -16.12 -7.72
N THR A 47 -1.53 -17.33 -7.97
CA THR A 47 -1.29 -18.34 -6.92
C THR A 47 -0.32 -17.81 -5.87
N ARG A 48 0.75 -17.13 -6.28
CA ARG A 48 1.69 -16.47 -5.36
C ARG A 48 1.00 -15.36 -4.56
N ILE A 49 0.14 -14.54 -5.17
CA ILE A 49 -0.58 -13.46 -4.50
C ILE A 49 -1.58 -14.02 -3.47
N ASP A 50 -2.36 -15.03 -3.83
CA ASP A 50 -3.31 -15.70 -2.94
C ASP A 50 -2.59 -16.29 -1.71
N PHE A 51 -1.45 -16.94 -1.91
CA PHE A 51 -0.61 -17.40 -0.81
C PHE A 51 -0.14 -16.26 0.12
N GLN A 52 0.29 -15.12 -0.43
CA GLN A 52 0.71 -13.97 0.38
C GLN A 52 -0.47 -13.31 1.10
N TYR A 53 -1.66 -13.34 0.52
CA TYR A 53 -2.90 -12.90 1.16
C TYR A 53 -3.21 -13.77 2.39
N GLY A 54 -3.21 -15.10 2.23
CA GLY A 54 -3.36 -16.04 3.35
C GLY A 54 -2.31 -15.82 4.45
N ARG A 55 -1.04 -15.67 4.08
CA ARG A 55 0.06 -15.37 5.02
C ARG A 55 -0.15 -14.05 5.76
N THR A 56 -0.73 -13.04 5.11
CA THR A 56 -1.01 -11.73 5.74
C THR A 56 -2.10 -11.85 6.80
N LYS A 57 -3.14 -12.65 6.54
CA LYS A 57 -4.15 -12.99 7.56
C LYS A 57 -3.53 -13.74 8.74
N GLU A 58 -2.79 -14.82 8.47
CA GLU A 58 -2.10 -15.60 9.51
C GLU A 58 -1.22 -14.70 10.39
N LYS A 59 -0.38 -13.85 9.77
CA LYS A 59 0.47 -12.91 10.50
C LYS A 59 -0.30 -11.87 11.30
N THR A 60 -1.50 -11.49 10.87
CA THR A 60 -2.37 -10.61 11.64
C THR A 60 -2.84 -11.29 12.93
N VAL A 61 -3.25 -12.55 12.83
CA VAL A 61 -3.67 -13.35 14.00
C VAL A 61 -2.51 -13.59 14.96
N GLU A 62 -1.31 -13.85 14.43
CA GLU A 62 -0.10 -13.96 15.23
C GLU A 62 0.20 -12.66 15.99
N VAL A 63 0.05 -11.50 15.35
CA VAL A 63 0.25 -10.20 16.02
C VAL A 63 -0.74 -9.96 17.15
N LEU A 64 -2.00 -10.40 17.02
CA LEU A 64 -2.99 -10.33 18.11
C LEU A 64 -2.57 -11.16 19.33
N SER A 65 -1.83 -12.25 19.11
CA SER A 65 -1.33 -13.15 20.15
C SER A 65 0.01 -12.68 20.73
N ASP A 66 0.91 -12.22 19.85
CA ASP A 66 2.23 -11.69 20.17
C ASP A 66 2.56 -10.49 19.29
N ARG A 67 2.57 -9.31 19.92
CA ARG A 67 2.86 -8.04 19.26
C ARG A 67 4.25 -7.94 18.64
N PHE A 68 5.21 -8.79 19.07
CA PHE A 68 6.55 -8.82 18.49
C PHE A 68 6.56 -9.40 17.05
N GLU A 69 5.49 -10.08 16.63
CA GLU A 69 5.32 -10.58 15.26
C GLU A 69 4.95 -9.48 14.24
N ALA A 70 4.82 -8.23 14.67
CA ALA A 70 4.43 -7.11 13.81
C ALA A 70 5.38 -6.85 12.64
N ASP A 71 6.67 -7.21 12.75
CA ASP A 71 7.61 -7.15 11.63
C ASP A 71 7.27 -8.18 10.53
N GLY A 72 6.84 -9.37 10.94
CA GLY A 72 6.35 -10.42 10.05
C GLY A 72 5.09 -9.98 9.30
N LEU A 73 4.14 -9.34 9.99
CA LEU A 73 2.95 -8.76 9.37
C LEU A 73 3.30 -7.63 8.40
N ASN A 74 4.19 -6.71 8.78
CA ASN A 74 4.65 -5.64 7.87
C ASN A 74 5.24 -6.21 6.57
N THR A 75 6.05 -7.26 6.70
CA THR A 75 6.65 -7.95 5.55
C THR A 75 5.59 -8.67 4.70
N ALA A 76 4.58 -9.28 5.32
CA ALA A 76 3.51 -9.95 4.59
C ALA A 76 2.65 -8.95 3.79
N MET A 77 2.17 -7.87 4.43
CA MET A 77 1.38 -6.82 3.77
C MET A 77 2.13 -6.17 2.60
N LYS A 78 3.40 -5.79 2.80
CA LYS A 78 4.16 -5.17 1.71
C LYS A 78 4.38 -6.13 0.55
N THR A 79 4.59 -7.42 0.84
CA THR A 79 4.80 -8.45 -0.20
C THR A 79 3.51 -8.71 -0.98
N LEU A 80 2.36 -8.71 -0.31
CA LEU A 80 1.04 -8.81 -0.95
C LEU A 80 0.81 -7.66 -1.94
N ILE A 81 0.93 -6.40 -1.50
CA ILE A 81 0.73 -5.24 -2.37
C ILE A 81 1.76 -5.22 -3.50
N ALA A 82 3.02 -5.59 -3.22
CA ALA A 82 4.04 -5.65 -4.25
C ALA A 82 3.80 -6.77 -5.29
N GLY A 83 3.12 -7.86 -4.91
CA GLY A 83 2.63 -8.89 -5.82
C GLY A 83 1.50 -8.37 -6.72
N ILE A 84 0.57 -7.59 -6.17
CA ILE A 84 -0.47 -6.90 -6.95
C ILE A 84 0.17 -5.97 -7.99
N ILE A 85 1.18 -5.19 -7.59
CA ILE A 85 1.97 -4.34 -8.49
C ILE A 85 2.69 -5.16 -9.58
N GLU A 86 3.26 -6.31 -9.22
CA GLU A 86 3.88 -7.25 -10.19
C GLU A 86 2.85 -7.72 -11.23
N ALA A 87 1.61 -8.00 -10.81
CA ALA A 87 0.53 -8.42 -11.70
C ALA A 87 0.07 -7.31 -12.65
N GLN A 88 0.25 -6.05 -12.28
CA GLN A 88 0.00 -4.90 -13.15
C GLN A 88 1.23 -4.52 -14.00
N GLY A 89 2.35 -5.23 -13.88
CA GLY A 89 3.51 -5.07 -14.78
C GLY A 89 4.45 -3.91 -14.47
N PHE A 90 4.24 -3.16 -13.38
CA PHE A 90 5.06 -1.97 -13.05
C PHE A 90 5.96 -2.14 -11.82
N HIS A 91 6.27 -3.38 -11.41
CA HIS A 91 7.14 -3.67 -10.27
C HIS A 91 8.54 -3.04 -10.35
N PHE A 92 9.07 -2.81 -11.56
CA PHE A 92 10.37 -2.14 -11.78
C PHE A 92 10.38 -0.70 -11.24
N LYS A 93 9.21 -0.05 -11.07
CA LYS A 93 9.11 1.28 -10.46
C LYS A 93 9.49 1.28 -8.96
N LEU A 94 9.51 0.11 -8.32
CA LEU A 94 9.92 -0.08 -6.92
C LEU A 94 11.43 -0.28 -6.76
N GLU A 95 12.26 -0.11 -7.80
CA GLU A 95 13.70 -0.29 -7.70
C GLU A 95 14.45 1.02 -7.49
N ARG A 96 15.44 1.01 -6.60
CA ARG A 96 16.35 2.13 -6.34
C ARG A 96 17.77 1.61 -6.13
N ASN A 97 18.71 2.04 -6.97
CA ASN A 97 20.11 1.59 -6.95
C ASN A 97 20.26 0.05 -6.99
N GLY A 98 19.46 -0.62 -7.84
CA GLY A 98 19.45 -2.07 -7.97
C GLY A 98 18.96 -2.85 -6.74
N LYS A 99 18.25 -2.16 -5.82
CA LYS A 99 17.58 -2.77 -4.67
C LYS A 99 16.10 -2.42 -4.69
N ARG A 100 15.28 -3.33 -4.18
CA ARG A 100 13.84 -3.11 -4.02
C ARG A 100 13.59 -2.12 -2.88
N ASP A 101 12.95 -0.99 -3.19
CA ASP A 101 12.46 0.04 -2.27
C ASP A 101 10.95 -0.15 -2.01
N ASP A 102 10.60 -1.36 -1.53
CA ASP A 102 9.23 -1.84 -1.32
C ASP A 102 8.73 -1.63 0.12
N SER A 103 9.09 -0.51 0.75
CA SER A 103 8.47 -0.16 2.04
C SER A 103 6.94 -0.17 1.89
N LEU A 104 6.23 -0.54 2.96
CA LEU A 104 4.75 -0.60 2.93
C LEU A 104 4.13 0.73 2.46
N GLU A 105 4.75 1.84 2.86
CA GLU A 105 4.42 3.19 2.39
C GLU A 105 4.59 3.35 0.88
N ASN A 106 5.75 2.96 0.33
CA ASN A 106 6.04 3.09 -1.09
C ASN A 106 5.12 2.21 -1.95
N VAL A 107 4.92 0.94 -1.60
CA VAL A 107 4.04 0.06 -2.38
C VAL A 107 2.59 0.57 -2.37
N THR A 108 2.13 1.12 -1.24
CA THR A 108 0.79 1.72 -1.15
C THR A 108 0.65 2.94 -2.06
N ARG A 109 1.62 3.87 -2.02
CA ARG A 109 1.60 5.08 -2.86
C ARG A 109 1.71 4.77 -4.35
N TRP A 110 2.56 3.83 -4.74
CA TRP A 110 2.71 3.39 -6.13
C TRP A 110 1.43 2.76 -6.67
N PHE A 111 0.80 1.89 -5.88
CA PHE A 111 -0.49 1.30 -6.24
C PHE A 111 -1.58 2.37 -6.37
N LYS A 112 -1.69 3.29 -5.40
CA LYS A 112 -2.67 4.40 -5.42
C LYS A 112 -2.50 5.30 -6.64
N LEU A 113 -1.27 5.66 -7.01
CA LEU A 113 -0.97 6.43 -8.22
C LEU A 113 -1.44 5.70 -9.48
N TYR A 114 -1.08 4.43 -9.62
CA TYR A 114 -1.48 3.64 -10.79
C TYR A 114 -3.01 3.53 -10.87
N ALA A 115 -3.66 3.16 -9.77
CA ALA A 115 -5.11 3.05 -9.68
C ALA A 115 -5.81 4.36 -10.04
N ALA A 116 -5.33 5.49 -9.53
CA ALA A 116 -5.92 6.80 -9.81
C ALA A 116 -5.97 7.10 -11.31
N VAL A 117 -4.83 6.96 -12.00
CA VAL A 117 -4.73 7.32 -13.41
C VAL A 117 -5.39 6.30 -14.33
N VAL A 118 -5.26 5.00 -14.02
CA VAL A 118 -5.82 3.93 -14.85
C VAL A 118 -7.34 3.82 -14.69
N LEU A 119 -7.86 4.08 -13.49
CA LEU A 119 -9.30 4.13 -13.25
C LEU A 119 -9.93 5.46 -13.65
N GLU A 120 -9.13 6.52 -13.79
CA GLU A 120 -9.61 7.91 -13.90
C GLU A 120 -10.48 8.29 -12.71
N GLU A 121 -9.99 7.96 -11.51
CA GLU A 121 -10.63 8.28 -10.24
C GLU A 121 -9.60 8.92 -9.30
N SER A 122 -10.06 9.65 -8.28
CA SER A 122 -9.19 10.12 -7.19
C SER A 122 -9.41 9.21 -5.97
N PRO A 123 -8.81 7.99 -5.93
CA PRO A 123 -9.09 7.03 -4.87
C PRO A 123 -8.62 7.55 -3.51
N GLU A 124 -9.52 7.48 -2.54
CA GLU A 124 -9.21 7.70 -1.12
C GLU A 124 -9.07 6.35 -0.44
N ILE A 125 -7.85 5.97 -0.05
CA ILE A 125 -7.64 4.77 0.77
C ILE A 125 -7.98 5.14 2.22
N PRO A 126 -9.10 4.64 2.78
CA PRO A 126 -9.47 4.96 4.15
C PRO A 126 -8.38 4.47 5.08
N PHE A 127 -8.03 5.31 6.06
CA PHE A 127 -7.00 5.00 7.04
C PHE A 127 -5.63 4.61 6.42
N GLU A 128 -5.26 5.18 5.27
CA GLU A 128 -3.95 4.97 4.62
C GLU A 128 -2.76 5.11 5.59
N PHE A 129 -2.90 5.94 6.62
CA PHE A 129 -1.91 6.10 7.69
C PHE A 129 -1.59 4.78 8.42
N ALA A 130 -2.54 3.83 8.51
CA ALA A 130 -2.35 2.54 9.16
C ALA A 130 -1.32 1.68 8.41
N LEU A 131 -1.26 1.81 7.07
CA LEU A 131 -0.26 1.16 6.24
C LEU A 131 1.05 1.99 6.17
N THR A 132 0.94 3.28 5.86
CA THR A 132 2.11 4.14 5.63
C THR A 132 2.90 4.45 6.91
N ARG A 133 2.25 4.47 8.07
CA ARG A 133 2.90 4.69 9.38
C ARG A 133 2.99 3.44 10.23
N PHE A 134 2.76 2.26 9.64
CA PHE A 134 2.80 0.98 10.35
C PHE A 134 4.08 0.82 11.17
N LYS A 135 5.23 1.10 10.56
CA LYS A 135 6.54 1.01 11.23
C LYS A 135 6.63 1.91 12.46
N LYS A 136 6.14 3.16 12.37
CA LYS A 136 6.14 4.10 13.51
C LYS A 136 5.22 3.60 14.63
N TYR A 137 4.03 3.09 14.28
CA TYR A 137 3.11 2.55 15.26
C TYR A 137 3.68 1.30 15.95
N ARG A 138 4.28 0.39 15.17
CA ARG A 138 5.06 -0.75 15.66
C ARG A 138 6.16 -0.33 16.62
N ASP A 139 7.05 0.56 16.20
CA ASP A 139 8.27 0.91 16.94
C ASP A 139 7.98 1.79 18.18
N VAL A 140 6.92 2.60 18.17
CA VAL A 140 6.65 3.62 19.21
C VAL A 140 5.48 3.25 20.13
N VAL A 141 4.42 2.64 19.58
CA VAL A 141 3.15 2.44 20.31
C VAL A 141 3.01 0.98 20.76
N ILE A 142 3.43 0.04 19.91
CA ILE A 142 3.33 -1.39 20.23
C ILE A 142 4.51 -1.85 21.11
N VAL A 143 5.70 -1.27 20.95
CA VAL A 143 6.86 -1.55 21.81
C VAL A 143 6.85 -0.63 23.04
N HIS A 144 6.19 -1.07 24.12
CA HIS A 144 6.41 -0.47 25.44
C HIS A 144 7.78 -0.91 26.02
N PRO A 145 8.45 -0.06 26.82
CA PRO A 145 9.71 -0.43 27.47
C PRO A 145 9.55 -1.71 28.31
N ASP A 146 10.60 -2.52 28.33
CA ASP A 146 10.66 -3.79 29.05
C ASP A 146 10.05 -3.68 30.47
N GLY A 147 9.00 -4.46 30.73
CA GLY A 147 8.48 -4.63 32.10
C GLY A 147 6.99 -4.41 32.34
N ILE A 148 6.18 -4.12 31.33
CA ILE A 148 4.71 -4.17 31.46
C ILE A 148 4.23 -5.52 30.89
N PRO A 149 3.81 -6.48 31.72
CA PRO A 149 3.24 -7.74 31.23
C PRO A 149 2.02 -7.41 30.37
N SER A 150 1.82 -8.11 29.25
CA SER A 150 0.51 -8.12 28.60
C SER A 150 -0.48 -8.70 29.60
N ALA A 151 -1.20 -7.82 30.28
CA ALA A 151 -2.21 -8.24 31.23
C ALA A 151 -3.43 -8.63 30.40
N THR A 152 -3.73 -9.93 30.39
CA THR A 152 -4.92 -10.64 29.89
C THR A 152 -4.74 -11.42 28.59
N ASN A 153 -5.39 -12.60 28.55
CA ASN A 153 -5.51 -13.50 27.39
C ASN A 153 -6.34 -12.88 26.24
N ARG A 154 -6.35 -11.55 26.09
CA ARG A 154 -7.12 -10.80 25.10
C ARG A 154 -6.22 -9.76 24.44
N PRO A 155 -6.37 -9.49 23.14
CA PRO A 155 -5.56 -8.49 22.46
C PRO A 155 -5.73 -7.11 23.11
N GLU A 156 -4.66 -6.32 23.12
CA GLU A 156 -4.74 -4.91 23.48
C GLU A 156 -5.73 -4.21 22.53
N ALA A 157 -6.73 -3.52 23.06
CA ALA A 157 -7.79 -2.91 22.25
C ALA A 157 -7.26 -1.90 21.21
N SER A 158 -6.14 -1.23 21.51
CA SER A 158 -5.42 -0.35 20.60
C SER A 158 -4.77 -1.10 19.43
N LEU A 159 -4.26 -2.31 19.68
CA LEU A 159 -3.69 -3.17 18.64
C LEU A 159 -4.78 -3.71 17.73
N LEU A 160 -5.86 -4.24 18.32
CA LEU A 160 -7.02 -4.71 17.56
C LEU A 160 -7.59 -3.61 16.67
N GLY A 161 -7.85 -2.43 17.24
CA GLY A 161 -8.35 -1.29 16.47
C GLY A 161 -7.40 -0.87 15.34
N PHE A 162 -6.10 -0.82 15.59
CA PHE A 162 -5.11 -0.51 14.56
C PHE A 162 -5.09 -1.54 13.42
N LEU A 163 -5.16 -2.83 13.74
CA LEU A 163 -5.21 -3.90 12.76
C LEU A 163 -6.50 -3.84 11.93
N THR A 164 -7.65 -3.54 12.56
CA THR A 164 -8.90 -3.28 11.84
C THR A 164 -8.73 -2.15 10.82
N LEU A 165 -8.16 -1.00 11.22
CA LEU A 165 -7.92 0.11 10.29
C LEU A 165 -6.96 -0.26 9.14
N ALA A 166 -5.92 -1.06 9.43
CA ALA A 166 -5.01 -1.55 8.40
C ALA A 166 -5.73 -2.47 7.39
N TRP A 167 -6.64 -3.32 7.88
CA TRP A 167 -7.42 -4.21 7.02
C TRP A 167 -8.52 -3.49 6.25
N THR A 168 -9.13 -2.43 6.79
CA THR A 168 -10.01 -1.55 6.02
C THR A 168 -9.26 -0.83 4.89
N ALA A 169 -8.02 -0.41 5.13
CA ALA A 169 -7.17 0.13 4.06
C ALA A 169 -6.82 -0.94 3.01
N MET A 170 -6.59 -2.19 3.43
CA MET A 170 -6.35 -3.31 2.51
C MET A 170 -7.58 -3.67 1.69
N GLU A 171 -8.78 -3.62 2.26
CA GLU A 171 -10.05 -3.82 1.54
C GLU A 171 -10.15 -2.89 0.34
N GLU A 172 -9.94 -1.58 0.54
CA GLU A 172 -9.98 -0.61 -0.56
C GLU A 172 -8.89 -0.90 -1.62
N ILE A 173 -7.69 -1.33 -1.21
CA ILE A 173 -6.64 -1.75 -2.16
C ILE A 173 -7.13 -2.93 -3.02
N LEU A 174 -7.79 -3.92 -2.41
CA LEU A 174 -8.33 -5.07 -3.11
C LEU A 174 -9.49 -4.68 -4.03
N GLN A 175 -10.39 -3.80 -3.61
CA GLN A 175 -11.49 -3.29 -4.43
C GLN A 175 -10.97 -2.50 -5.63
N LEU A 176 -9.96 -1.63 -5.44
CA LEU A 176 -9.31 -0.93 -6.54
C LEU A 176 -8.63 -1.90 -7.51
N TRP A 177 -8.01 -2.96 -6.99
CA TRP A 177 -7.38 -3.98 -7.83
C TRP A 177 -8.42 -4.75 -8.66
N GLU A 178 -9.54 -5.14 -8.06
CA GLU A 178 -10.66 -5.75 -8.77
C GLU A 178 -11.20 -4.83 -9.88
N LYS A 179 -11.42 -3.55 -9.58
CA LYS A 179 -11.87 -2.54 -10.57
C LYS A 179 -10.89 -2.41 -11.74
N ILE A 180 -9.58 -2.42 -11.47
CA ILE A 180 -8.55 -2.40 -12.52
C ILE A 180 -8.67 -3.66 -13.39
N LEU A 181 -8.77 -4.82 -12.76
CA LEU A 181 -8.87 -6.11 -13.44
C LEU A 181 -10.18 -6.28 -14.25
N ALA A 182 -11.23 -5.53 -13.91
CA ALA A 182 -12.49 -5.51 -14.63
C ALA A 182 -12.45 -4.64 -15.91
N LYS A 183 -11.46 -3.76 -16.07
CA LYS A 183 -11.30 -2.99 -17.31
C LYS A 183 -10.79 -3.87 -18.45
N SER A 184 -11.17 -3.51 -19.67
CA SER A 184 -10.63 -4.18 -20.85
C SER A 184 -9.16 -3.83 -21.05
N GLN A 185 -8.39 -4.75 -21.64
CA GLN A 185 -6.98 -4.52 -21.93
C GLN A 185 -6.75 -3.27 -22.81
N ILE A 186 -7.67 -2.96 -23.72
CA ILE A 186 -7.57 -1.77 -24.59
C ILE A 186 -7.71 -0.48 -23.77
N GLU A 187 -8.64 -0.44 -22.81
CA GLU A 187 -8.81 0.71 -21.92
C GLU A 187 -7.58 0.89 -21.03
N LEU A 188 -7.08 -0.20 -20.43
CA LEU A 188 -5.88 -0.19 -19.60
C LEU A 188 -4.68 0.37 -20.37
N MET A 189 -4.37 -0.17 -21.56
CA MET A 189 -3.25 0.29 -22.38
C MET A 189 -3.37 1.78 -22.74
N GLY A 190 -4.58 2.26 -23.01
CA GLY A 190 -4.83 3.68 -23.31
C GLY A 190 -4.49 4.58 -22.12
N ARG A 191 -4.80 4.14 -20.90
CA ARG A 191 -4.54 4.91 -19.66
C ARG A 191 -3.13 4.76 -19.14
N GLU A 192 -2.53 3.58 -19.26
CA GLU A 192 -1.11 3.35 -18.98
C GLU A 192 -0.22 4.23 -19.88
N SER A 193 -0.63 4.47 -21.13
CA SER A 193 0.07 5.41 -22.00
C SER A 193 0.09 6.85 -21.46
N ALA A 194 -0.91 7.25 -20.66
CA ALA A 194 -0.91 8.55 -19.99
C ALA A 194 0.10 8.59 -18.84
N LEU A 195 0.25 7.50 -18.08
CA LEU A 195 1.25 7.37 -17.01
C LEU A 195 2.70 7.48 -17.52
N GLU A 196 2.97 6.99 -18.74
CA GLU A 196 4.28 7.07 -19.39
C GLU A 196 4.49 8.41 -20.16
N GLY A 197 3.52 9.32 -20.12
CA GLY A 197 3.58 10.61 -20.81
C GLY A 197 4.53 11.62 -20.15
N ASP A 198 5.19 12.45 -20.97
CA ASP A 198 6.11 13.49 -20.51
C ASP A 198 5.44 14.82 -20.16
N ASN A 199 4.20 15.06 -20.62
CA ASN A 199 3.44 16.26 -20.24
C ASN A 199 1.91 16.07 -20.41
N PRO A 200 1.10 16.22 -19.34
CA PRO A 200 1.55 16.33 -17.96
C PRO A 200 2.14 15.01 -17.45
N LYS A 201 2.97 15.07 -16.39
CA LYS A 201 3.48 13.90 -15.68
C LYS A 201 2.61 13.62 -14.46
N TYR A 202 2.45 12.35 -14.14
CA TYR A 202 1.75 11.90 -12.93
C TYR A 202 2.75 11.37 -11.91
N GLY A 203 2.48 11.59 -10.62
CA GLY A 203 3.33 11.14 -9.55
C GLY A 203 2.65 11.20 -8.20
N PHE A 204 3.41 10.89 -7.14
CA PHE A 204 2.97 11.14 -5.77
C PHE A 204 3.98 11.97 -5.00
N ILE A 205 3.49 12.73 -4.02
CA ILE A 205 4.36 13.51 -3.12
C ILE A 205 5.04 12.56 -2.14
N HIS A 206 6.36 12.43 -2.26
CA HIS A 206 7.15 11.54 -1.42
C HIS A 206 7.55 12.21 -0.09
N ASN A 207 7.94 13.49 -0.13
CA ASN A 207 8.36 14.25 1.05
C ASN A 207 7.88 15.69 0.97
N ARG A 208 7.44 16.24 2.11
CA ARG A 208 7.04 17.64 2.21
C ARG A 208 7.72 18.36 3.38
N TYR A 209 8.26 19.53 3.07
CA TYR A 209 8.83 20.49 4.02
C TYR A 209 8.00 21.77 4.01
N GLU A 210 8.27 22.69 4.95
CA GLU A 210 7.49 23.93 5.12
C GLU A 210 7.29 24.74 3.84
N THR A 211 8.27 24.79 2.94
CA THR A 211 8.25 25.64 1.75
C THR A 211 8.46 24.89 0.43
N ARG A 212 8.66 23.57 0.47
CA ARG A 212 9.00 22.75 -0.70
C ARG A 212 8.64 21.29 -0.47
N GLY A 213 8.51 20.55 -1.55
CA GLY A 213 8.41 19.09 -1.49
C GLY A 213 9.01 18.43 -2.72
N PHE A 214 8.90 17.10 -2.75
CA PHE A 214 9.43 16.26 -3.81
C PHE A 214 8.35 15.31 -4.31
N VAL A 215 8.21 15.23 -5.63
CA VAL A 215 7.33 14.27 -6.31
C VAL A 215 8.20 13.20 -6.94
N THR A 216 7.83 11.95 -6.70
CA THR A 216 8.32 10.82 -7.48
C THR A 216 7.30 10.57 -8.60
N THR A 217 7.71 10.80 -9.85
CA THR A 217 6.83 10.64 -11.02
C THR A 217 6.83 9.23 -11.55
N TYR A 218 5.73 8.80 -12.16
CA TYR A 218 5.61 7.48 -12.74
C TYR A 218 6.69 7.19 -13.79
N VAL A 219 6.92 8.12 -14.72
CA VAL A 219 7.94 7.98 -15.78
C VAL A 219 9.32 7.65 -15.20
N GLU A 220 9.75 8.40 -14.19
CA GLU A 220 11.10 8.28 -13.59
C GLU A 220 11.25 7.10 -12.61
N GLY A 221 10.17 6.65 -11.97
CA GLY A 221 10.26 5.60 -10.95
C GLY A 221 11.05 6.03 -9.70
N GLN A 222 11.36 5.08 -8.81
CA GLN A 222 12.18 5.33 -7.61
C GLN A 222 13.68 5.54 -7.90
N GLU A 223 14.15 5.08 -9.07
CA GLU A 223 15.55 5.20 -9.50
C GLU A 223 15.85 6.56 -10.13
N GLY A 224 14.85 7.19 -10.77
CA GLY A 224 15.02 8.47 -11.43
C GLY A 224 15.07 9.68 -10.48
N PRO A 225 15.41 10.87 -11.02
CA PRO A 225 15.47 12.10 -10.24
C PRO A 225 14.08 12.52 -9.75
N ASP A 226 14.00 12.90 -8.48
CA ASP A 226 12.80 13.53 -7.93
C ASP A 226 12.53 14.88 -8.60
N THR A 227 11.25 15.24 -8.67
CA THR A 227 10.81 16.57 -9.12
C THR A 227 10.50 17.42 -7.90
N ARG A 228 11.28 18.47 -7.69
CA ARG A 228 11.09 19.43 -6.60
C ARG A 228 9.98 20.42 -6.95
N PHE A 229 9.08 20.68 -6.01
CA PHE A 229 8.08 21.74 -6.12
C PHE A 229 8.18 22.74 -4.95
N THR A 230 7.61 23.92 -5.14
CA THR A 230 7.43 24.94 -4.10
C THR A 230 5.95 25.25 -3.93
N LEU A 231 5.56 25.92 -2.85
CA LEU A 231 4.15 26.32 -2.67
C LEU A 231 3.66 27.27 -3.77
N ASP A 232 4.54 28.02 -4.42
CA ASP A 232 4.18 28.92 -5.52
C ASP A 232 3.81 28.17 -6.81
N SER A 233 4.36 26.96 -7.03
CA SER A 233 4.01 26.12 -8.18
C SER A 233 2.80 25.21 -7.92
N ALA A 234 2.39 25.05 -6.65
CA ALA A 234 1.24 24.24 -6.27
C ALA A 234 -0.08 25.01 -6.35
N ARG A 235 -1.11 24.40 -6.95
CA ARG A 235 -2.48 24.96 -7.06
C ARG A 235 -3.38 24.65 -5.86
N TYR A 236 -2.86 23.89 -4.91
CA TYR A 236 -3.55 23.47 -3.70
C TYR A 236 -2.52 23.30 -2.58
N PHE A 237 -2.96 22.99 -1.35
CA PHE A 237 -2.04 22.73 -0.24
C PHE A 237 -1.64 21.25 -0.25
N PRO A 238 -0.42 20.90 -0.68
CA PRO A 238 -0.07 19.51 -0.92
C PRO A 238 0.30 18.79 0.37
N ASP A 239 0.02 17.49 0.43
CA ASP A 239 0.42 16.59 1.52
C ASP A 239 1.12 15.32 1.01
N GLU A 240 1.86 14.65 1.89
CA GLU A 240 2.58 13.43 1.54
C GLU A 240 1.63 12.29 1.18
N GLY A 241 1.88 11.62 0.05
CA GLY A 241 1.01 10.57 -0.50
C GLY A 241 -0.09 11.07 -1.44
N ASP A 242 -0.24 12.39 -1.62
CA ASP A 242 -1.12 12.91 -2.66
C ASP A 242 -0.68 12.46 -4.04
N VAL A 243 -1.63 12.01 -4.85
CA VAL A 243 -1.46 11.80 -6.29
C VAL A 243 -1.61 13.14 -6.99
N VAL A 244 -0.63 13.47 -7.82
CA VAL A 244 -0.50 14.78 -8.46
C VAL A 244 -0.27 14.67 -9.95
N GLU A 245 -0.70 15.71 -10.65
CA GLU A 245 -0.34 16.01 -12.03
C GLU A 245 0.60 17.23 -12.03
N LEU A 246 1.69 17.18 -12.79
CA LEU A 246 2.68 18.26 -12.83
C LEU A 246 3.30 18.49 -14.21
N GLU A 247 3.82 19.70 -14.40
CA GLU A 247 4.74 20.05 -15.48
C GLU A 247 6.09 20.44 -14.86
N ASP A 248 7.21 20.11 -15.51
CA ASP A 248 8.56 20.40 -15.02
C ASP A 248 9.48 21.02 -16.07
N GLU A 249 10.53 21.69 -15.62
CA GLU A 249 11.64 22.09 -16.48
C GLU A 249 12.59 20.90 -16.72
N SER A 250 13.03 20.72 -17.97
CA SER A 250 14.03 19.71 -18.33
C SER A 250 15.29 19.87 -17.46
N ALA A 251 15.83 18.76 -16.94
CA ALA A 251 16.97 18.75 -16.01
C ALA A 251 18.23 19.39 -16.62
N ARG A 252 18.43 20.69 -16.40
CA ARG A 252 19.64 21.42 -16.81
C ARG A 252 20.71 21.29 -15.73
N GLY A 253 21.33 20.10 -15.63
CA GLY A 253 22.53 19.87 -14.82
C GLY A 253 22.34 19.92 -13.30
N ARG A 254 21.13 19.61 -12.81
CA ARG A 254 20.83 19.43 -11.38
C ARG A 254 20.48 17.96 -11.11
N ASP A 255 20.68 17.53 -9.85
CA ASP A 255 20.28 16.20 -9.37
C ASP A 255 18.75 16.02 -9.26
N TYR A 256 17.97 17.06 -9.54
CA TYR A 256 16.51 17.09 -9.46
C TYR A 256 15.90 18.00 -10.53
N ARG A 257 14.63 17.74 -10.89
CA ARG A 257 13.81 18.59 -11.77
C ARG A 257 13.04 19.62 -10.96
N GLU A 258 12.62 20.72 -11.58
CA GLU A 258 11.79 21.74 -10.92
C GLU A 258 10.39 21.75 -11.54
N ALA A 259 9.36 21.53 -10.72
CA ALA A 259 7.98 21.65 -11.13
C ALA A 259 7.64 23.13 -11.36
N THR A 260 7.19 23.45 -12.58
CA THR A 260 6.62 24.76 -12.93
C THR A 260 5.14 24.84 -12.58
N TYR A 261 4.49 23.69 -12.49
CA TYR A 261 3.08 23.53 -12.19
C TYR A 261 2.86 22.23 -11.42
N LEU A 262 2.03 22.26 -10.39
CA LEU A 262 1.60 21.09 -9.64
C LEU A 262 0.14 21.24 -9.20
N GLN A 263 -0.69 20.24 -9.47
CA GLN A 263 -2.06 20.15 -9.00
C GLN A 263 -2.37 18.76 -8.46
N GLN A 264 -3.37 18.67 -7.59
CA GLN A 264 -3.89 17.39 -7.17
C GLN A 264 -4.55 16.71 -8.37
N TYR A 265 -4.34 15.41 -8.54
CA TYR A 265 -4.98 14.68 -9.62
C TYR A 265 -6.50 14.67 -9.43
N GLN A 266 -7.20 15.25 -10.40
CA GLN A 266 -8.66 15.31 -10.49
C GLN A 266 -9.03 14.99 -11.94
N PRO A 267 -9.43 13.73 -12.23
CA PRO A 267 -9.74 13.26 -13.58
C PRO A 267 -10.94 13.95 -14.23
#